data_AF-A0A402AUR4-F1
#
_entry.id   AF-A0A402AUR4-F1
#
_cell.length_a   1.000
_cell.length_b   1.000
_cell.length_c   1.000
_cell.angle_alpha   90.00
_cell.angle_beta   90.00
_cell.angle_gamma   90.00
#
_symmetry.space_group_name_H-M   'P 1'
#
loop_
_entity.id
_entity.type
_entity.pdbx_description
1 polymer ?
#
loop_
_entity_poly.entity_id
_entity_poly.type
_entity_poly.pdbx_seq_one_letter_code
_entity_poly.pdbx_strand_id
1 'polypeptide(L)'
;MSSAAASNTKATVVSHFFPVGIRTTSTSTADCWETSLAAPRKDTWRCAVVNTIYDPCFSSPTQHNYVICDASPTGDVRGLKVTLAGALPVTTATSSDAQPWVLLLPDGVSCTFLTGATSVINNERVNYGCTNNATIVGLPTQGTVWTVKEVLDGQTQPVVTTVVHVWF
;
A
#
# COMPACT_ATOMS: atom_id res chain seq x y z
N MET A 1 7.71 -43.66 -12.46
CA MET A 1 8.56 -42.49 -12.11
C MET A 1 7.83 -41.27 -12.62
N SER A 2 7.07 -40.56 -11.77
CA SER A 2 6.43 -39.30 -12.16
C SER A 2 7.30 -38.15 -11.67
N SER A 3 7.94 -37.45 -12.61
CA SER A 3 8.67 -36.22 -12.32
C SER A 3 7.67 -35.10 -12.07
N ALA A 4 7.69 -34.51 -10.87
CA ALA A 4 7.04 -33.23 -10.62
C ALA A 4 7.74 -32.16 -11.46
N ALA A 5 6.97 -31.44 -12.29
CA ALA A 5 7.47 -30.26 -12.98
C ALA A 5 7.85 -29.21 -11.92
N ALA A 6 9.11 -28.80 -11.88
CA ALA A 6 9.52 -27.64 -11.10
C ALA A 6 8.82 -26.41 -11.71
N SER A 7 7.81 -25.88 -11.01
CA SER A 7 7.18 -24.62 -11.40
C SER A 7 8.24 -23.53 -11.31
N ASN A 8 8.61 -22.96 -12.45
CA ASN A 8 9.58 -21.87 -12.54
C ASN A 8 8.92 -20.57 -12.05
N THR A 9 8.70 -20.47 -10.74
CA THR A 9 8.06 -19.30 -10.13
C THR A 9 9.02 -18.12 -10.20
N LYS A 10 8.64 -17.09 -10.96
CA LYS A 10 9.43 -15.86 -11.09
C LYS A 10 9.57 -15.18 -9.73
N ALA A 11 10.73 -14.58 -9.49
CA ALA A 11 10.98 -13.79 -8.29
C ALA A 11 9.98 -12.62 -8.18
N THR A 12 9.60 -12.27 -6.95
CA THR A 12 8.73 -11.11 -6.68
C THR A 12 9.49 -9.83 -7.01
N VAL A 13 8.86 -8.96 -7.81
CA VAL A 13 9.42 -7.64 -8.10
C VAL A 13 9.19 -6.73 -6.90
N VAL A 14 10.24 -6.02 -6.47
CA VAL A 14 10.15 -5.02 -5.41
C VAL A 14 10.38 -3.65 -6.01
N SER A 15 9.49 -2.69 -5.75
CA SER A 15 9.62 -1.33 -6.25
C SER A 15 9.31 -0.29 -5.20
N HIS A 16 9.92 0.88 -5.35
CA HIS A 16 9.60 2.05 -4.56
C HIS A 16 8.69 2.95 -5.40
N PHE A 17 7.46 3.19 -4.94
CA PHE A 17 6.51 3.98 -5.72
C PHE A 17 6.68 5.48 -5.47
N PHE A 18 6.70 6.23 -6.56
CA PHE A 18 6.52 7.68 -6.57
C PHE A 18 5.41 8.03 -7.55
N PRO A 19 4.43 8.87 -7.17
CA PRO A 19 3.35 9.26 -8.08
C PRO A 19 3.88 9.94 -9.35
N VAL A 20 3.45 9.43 -10.51
CA VAL A 20 3.75 10.04 -11.80
C VAL A 20 2.51 10.77 -12.32
N GLY A 21 2.57 12.10 -12.28
CA GLY A 21 1.50 12.96 -12.79
C GLY A 21 0.35 13.20 -11.82
N ILE A 22 -0.57 14.06 -12.27
CA ILE A 22 -1.69 14.57 -11.49
C ILE A 22 -2.97 14.27 -12.25
N ARG A 23 -3.94 13.65 -11.60
CA ARG A 23 -5.30 13.44 -12.12
C ARG A 23 -6.11 14.72 -12.02
N THR A 24 -6.08 15.35 -10.85
CA THR A 24 -6.78 16.62 -10.58
C THR A 24 -6.12 17.37 -9.44
N THR A 25 -6.42 18.66 -9.32
CA THR A 25 -5.96 19.52 -8.22
C THR A 25 -7.16 19.87 -7.36
N SER A 26 -7.05 19.65 -6.06
CA SER A 26 -8.07 20.06 -5.09
C SER A 26 -8.07 21.57 -4.90
N THR A 27 -9.26 22.15 -4.73
CA THR A 27 -9.41 23.55 -4.28
C THR A 27 -9.34 23.69 -2.75
N SER A 28 -9.44 22.58 -2.03
CA SER A 28 -9.27 22.52 -0.57
C SER A 28 -7.81 22.28 -0.20
N THR A 29 -7.47 22.58 1.05
CA THR A 29 -6.15 22.31 1.61
C THR A 29 -6.10 20.95 2.31
N ALA A 30 -4.91 20.38 2.42
CA ALA A 30 -4.61 19.19 3.20
C ALA A 30 -4.06 19.57 4.58
N ASP A 31 -4.54 18.90 5.62
CA ASP A 31 -3.91 18.89 6.94
C ASP A 31 -3.22 17.53 7.15
N CYS A 32 -1.90 17.52 7.28
CA CYS A 32 -1.10 16.31 7.44
C CYS A 32 -0.47 16.33 8.83
N TRP A 33 -0.74 15.31 9.64
CA TRP A 33 -0.37 15.33 11.06
C TRP A 33 0.66 14.27 11.47
N GLU A 34 0.88 13.25 10.64
CA GLU A 34 1.85 12.19 10.92
C GLU A 34 2.41 11.55 9.64
N THR A 35 3.49 10.79 9.83
CA THR A 35 4.00 9.90 8.78
C THR A 35 2.94 8.88 8.40
N SER A 36 2.84 8.55 7.11
CA SER A 36 1.90 7.55 6.60
C SER A 36 1.95 6.25 7.42
N LEU A 37 0.79 5.72 7.79
CA LEU A 37 0.68 4.41 8.43
C LEU A 37 0.65 3.28 7.39
N ALA A 38 0.22 3.57 6.17
CA ALA A 38 0.17 2.59 5.09
C ALA A 38 1.54 2.31 4.50
N ALA A 39 2.32 3.37 4.27
CA ALA A 39 3.64 3.33 3.65
C ALA A 39 4.62 4.17 4.48
N PRO A 40 5.07 3.71 5.66
CA PRO A 40 5.86 4.52 6.61
C PRO A 40 7.25 4.87 6.04
N ARG A 41 7.33 6.04 5.40
CA ARG A 41 8.53 6.55 4.73
C ARG A 41 8.67 8.05 4.96
N LYS A 42 9.85 8.59 4.66
CA LYS A 42 10.18 10.00 4.94
C LYS A 42 9.43 11.00 4.06
N ASP A 43 8.87 10.53 2.95
CA ASP A 43 8.18 11.33 1.94
C ASP A 43 6.67 11.10 1.92
N THR A 44 6.14 10.30 2.85
CA THR A 44 4.73 9.91 2.90
C THR A 44 4.05 10.34 4.19
N TRP A 45 2.80 10.79 4.05
CA TRP A 45 2.04 11.43 5.12
C TRP A 45 0.63 10.88 5.17
N ARG A 46 0.06 10.88 6.38
CA ARG A 46 -1.37 10.74 6.58
C ARG A 46 -1.98 12.13 6.59
N CYS A 47 -2.90 12.40 5.67
CA CYS A 47 -3.50 13.72 5.49
C CYS A 47 -5.02 13.67 5.42
N ALA A 48 -5.67 14.71 5.93
CA ALA A 48 -7.10 14.95 5.81
C ALA A 48 -7.31 16.04 4.77
N VAL A 49 -8.21 15.77 3.84
CA VAL A 49 -8.67 16.75 2.86
C VAL A 49 -10.18 16.79 2.98
N VAL A 50 -10.70 17.90 3.50
CA VAL A 50 -12.10 18.02 3.91
C VAL A 50 -12.44 16.92 4.93
N ASN A 51 -13.24 15.91 4.56
CA ASN A 51 -13.69 14.84 5.45
C ASN A 51 -13.11 13.47 5.06
N THR A 52 -12.10 13.44 4.19
CA THR A 52 -11.47 12.20 3.72
C THR A 52 -10.03 12.13 4.19
N ILE A 53 -9.68 11.01 4.82
CA ILE A 53 -8.30 10.69 5.15
C ILE A 53 -7.67 9.95 3.97
N TYR A 54 -6.54 10.47 3.51
CA TYR A 54 -5.70 9.84 2.51
C TYR A 54 -4.40 9.37 3.17
N ASP A 55 -4.08 8.10 2.99
CA ASP A 55 -2.90 7.46 3.54
C ASP A 55 -2.46 6.32 2.60
N PRO A 56 -1.34 6.45 1.84
CA PRO A 56 -0.38 7.55 1.86
C PRO A 56 -0.75 8.77 0.99
N CYS A 57 -0.29 9.95 1.41
CA CYS A 57 -0.05 11.11 0.55
C CYS A 57 1.45 11.35 0.40
N PHE A 58 1.90 11.70 -0.80
CA PHE A 58 3.32 11.80 -1.14
C PHE A 58 3.77 13.26 -1.27
N SER A 59 4.86 13.60 -0.62
CA SER A 59 5.58 14.87 -0.80
C SER A 59 6.83 14.68 -1.64
N SER A 60 7.34 15.76 -2.24
CA SER A 60 8.66 15.75 -2.87
C SER A 60 9.69 16.39 -1.92
N PRO A 61 10.94 15.88 -1.88
CA PRO A 61 12.03 16.57 -1.18
C PRO A 61 12.27 18.01 -1.66
N THR A 62 11.78 18.37 -2.85
CA THR A 62 11.97 19.70 -3.46
C THR A 62 10.69 20.55 -3.48
N GLN A 63 9.54 19.99 -3.08
CA GLN A 63 8.26 20.70 -3.09
C GLN A 63 7.54 20.48 -1.78
N HIS A 64 7.48 21.55 -0.98
CA HIS A 64 7.01 21.51 0.40
C HIS A 64 5.64 22.18 0.59
N ASN A 65 4.99 22.64 -0.48
CA ASN A 65 3.72 23.36 -0.40
C ASN A 65 2.50 22.51 -0.81
N TYR A 66 2.71 21.28 -1.28
CA TYR A 66 1.62 20.37 -1.63
C TYR A 66 2.02 18.90 -1.45
N VAL A 67 1.01 18.03 -1.41
CA VAL A 67 1.14 16.58 -1.49
C VAL A 67 0.34 16.02 -2.65
N ILE A 68 0.69 14.81 -3.08
CA ILE A 68 -0.06 14.00 -4.05
C ILE A 68 -0.69 12.84 -3.28
N CYS A 69 -2.01 12.84 -3.12
CA CYS A 69 -2.77 11.80 -2.45
C CYS A 69 -3.45 10.86 -3.47
N ASP A 70 -3.95 9.71 -3.03
CA ASP A 70 -4.78 8.81 -3.86
C ASP A 70 -4.12 8.36 -5.19
N ALA A 71 -2.79 8.36 -5.24
CA ALA A 71 -2.04 7.78 -6.35
C ALA A 71 -1.85 6.28 -6.09
N SER A 72 -1.94 5.45 -7.13
CA SER A 72 -1.69 4.00 -7.03
C SER A 72 -0.66 3.54 -8.08
N PRO A 73 0.24 2.61 -7.73
CA PRO A 73 1.10 1.92 -8.69
C PRO A 73 0.33 0.92 -9.57
N THR A 74 -0.86 0.48 -9.13
CA THR A 74 -1.71 -0.44 -9.86
C THR A 74 -2.87 0.33 -10.52
N GLY A 75 -3.05 0.11 -11.82
CA GLY A 75 -4.01 0.86 -12.64
C GLY A 75 -3.49 2.25 -13.09
N ASP A 76 -4.28 2.97 -13.88
CA ASP A 76 -3.97 4.37 -14.29
C ASP A 76 -4.49 5.38 -13.26
N VAL A 77 -4.09 5.21 -12.01
CA VAL A 77 -4.54 6.06 -10.90
C VAL A 77 -3.49 7.14 -10.63
N ARG A 78 -3.51 8.18 -11.46
CA ARG A 78 -2.79 9.43 -11.18
C ARG A 78 -3.35 10.10 -9.92
N GLY A 79 -2.48 10.78 -9.17
CA GLY A 79 -2.84 11.28 -7.85
C GLY A 79 -3.62 12.60 -7.85
N LEU A 80 -4.26 12.89 -6.72
CA LEU A 80 -4.88 14.15 -6.36
C LEU A 80 -3.81 15.09 -5.78
N LYS A 81 -3.53 16.21 -6.45
CA LYS A 81 -2.68 17.26 -5.91
C LYS A 81 -3.45 18.13 -4.92
N VAL A 82 -2.91 18.31 -3.71
CA VAL A 82 -3.54 19.11 -2.66
C VAL A 82 -2.51 20.02 -2.00
N THR A 83 -2.79 21.32 -1.99
CA THR A 83 -1.96 22.31 -1.28
C THR A 83 -2.05 22.10 0.22
N LEU A 84 -0.93 22.20 0.92
CA LEU A 84 -0.89 22.04 2.37
C LEU A 84 -1.46 23.27 3.09
N ALA A 85 -2.20 23.04 4.19
CA ALA A 85 -2.67 24.09 5.09
C ALA A 85 -1.55 24.65 5.99
N GLY A 86 -0.50 23.85 6.22
CA GLY A 86 0.63 24.17 7.07
C GLY A 86 1.89 23.39 6.68
N ALA A 87 2.95 23.48 7.49
CA ALA A 87 4.16 22.69 7.26
C ALA A 87 3.90 21.20 7.52
N LEU A 88 4.60 20.33 6.79
CA LEU A 88 4.61 18.90 7.06
C LEU A 88 5.23 18.63 8.44
N PRO A 89 4.76 17.62 9.18
CA PRO A 89 5.32 17.26 10.47
C PRO A 89 6.71 16.64 10.29
N VAL A 90 7.46 16.52 11.39
CA VAL A 90 8.70 15.74 11.39
C VAL A 90 8.35 14.27 11.18
N THR A 91 9.01 13.62 10.22
CA THR A 91 8.78 12.21 9.95
C THR A 91 9.24 11.32 11.10
N THR A 92 8.45 10.30 11.42
CA THR A 92 8.76 9.25 12.39
C THR A 92 9.25 7.96 11.71
N ALA A 93 9.32 7.93 10.37
CA ALA A 93 9.73 6.74 9.63
C ALA A 93 11.19 6.36 9.91
N THR A 94 11.40 5.11 10.31
CA THR A 94 12.72 4.49 10.38
C THR A 94 12.93 3.52 9.22
N SER A 95 14.18 3.15 8.92
CA SER A 95 14.48 2.20 7.84
C SER A 95 13.93 0.79 8.09
N SER A 96 13.62 0.44 9.34
CA SER A 96 13.01 -0.84 9.72
C SER A 96 11.50 -0.89 9.53
N ASP A 97 10.84 0.26 9.34
CA ASP A 97 9.37 0.32 9.25
C ASP A 97 8.85 0.00 7.85
N ALA A 98 9.75 -0.17 6.87
CA ALA A 98 9.38 -0.39 5.49
C ALA A 98 8.46 -1.62 5.35
N GLN A 99 7.20 -1.36 5.08
CA GLN A 99 6.18 -2.34 4.69
C GLN A 99 5.66 -1.97 3.30
N PRO A 100 5.44 -2.94 2.39
CA PRO A 100 4.79 -2.64 1.14
C PRO A 100 3.32 -2.30 1.39
N TRP A 101 2.87 -1.20 0.81
CA TRP A 101 1.49 -0.74 0.95
C TRP A 101 0.59 -1.21 -0.19
N VAL A 102 1.17 -1.64 -1.33
CA VAL A 102 0.45 -2.34 -2.41
C VAL A 102 1.12 -3.67 -2.74
N LEU A 103 0.29 -4.69 -2.94
CA LEU A 103 0.65 -6.01 -3.43
C LEU A 103 -0.09 -6.28 -4.74
N LEU A 104 0.56 -6.92 -5.69
CA LEU A 104 -0.06 -7.49 -6.88
C LEU A 104 0.07 -9.01 -6.84
N LEU A 105 -1.06 -9.70 -6.99
CA LEU A 105 -1.16 -11.16 -7.02
C LEU A 105 -1.09 -11.68 -8.48
N PRO A 106 -0.80 -12.98 -8.69
CA PRO A 106 -0.65 -13.56 -10.02
C PRO A 106 -1.88 -13.46 -10.93
N ASP A 107 -3.07 -13.36 -10.36
CA ASP A 107 -4.35 -13.22 -11.05
C ASP A 107 -4.69 -11.76 -11.41
N GLY A 108 -3.78 -10.81 -11.11
CA GLY A 108 -3.95 -9.39 -11.36
C GLY A 108 -4.68 -8.64 -10.25
N VAL A 109 -5.06 -9.31 -9.16
CA VAL A 109 -5.68 -8.67 -7.99
C VAL A 109 -4.65 -7.80 -7.27
N SER A 110 -5.02 -6.55 -7.00
CA SER A 110 -4.20 -5.66 -6.18
C SER A 110 -4.77 -5.53 -4.78
N CYS A 111 -3.91 -5.59 -3.78
CA CYS A 111 -4.27 -5.45 -2.37
C CYS A 111 -3.55 -4.26 -1.74
N THR A 112 -4.30 -3.38 -1.07
CA THR A 112 -3.78 -2.16 -0.43
C THR A 112 -3.80 -2.28 1.08
N PHE A 113 -2.75 -1.78 1.74
CA PHE A 113 -2.65 -1.85 3.20
C PHE A 113 -3.76 -1.04 3.87
N LEU A 114 -4.45 -1.67 4.81
CA LEU A 114 -5.53 -1.07 5.58
C LEU A 114 -4.97 -0.43 6.84
N THR A 115 -5.22 0.85 6.99
CA THR A 115 -4.85 1.61 8.21
C THR A 115 -6.04 1.67 9.19
N GLY A 116 -5.75 1.97 10.45
CA GLY A 116 -6.77 1.97 11.51
C GLY A 116 -7.13 0.57 12.03
N ALA A 117 -8.29 0.43 12.66
CA ALA A 117 -8.74 -0.85 13.21
C ALA A 117 -9.32 -1.75 12.10
N THR A 118 -8.91 -3.02 12.10
CA THR A 118 -9.44 -4.06 11.20
C THR A 118 -9.75 -5.33 11.99
N SER A 119 -10.47 -6.27 11.36
CA SER A 119 -10.79 -7.56 11.95
C SER A 119 -9.56 -8.44 12.16
N VAL A 120 -9.74 -9.49 12.96
CA VAL A 120 -8.72 -10.50 13.25
C VAL A 120 -9.22 -11.86 12.75
N ILE A 121 -8.36 -12.61 12.06
CA ILE A 121 -8.62 -13.97 11.59
C ILE A 121 -7.46 -14.83 12.04
N ASN A 122 -7.74 -15.97 12.69
CA ASN A 122 -6.72 -16.88 13.24
C ASN A 122 -5.66 -16.15 14.11
N ASN A 123 -6.12 -15.19 14.93
CA ASN A 123 -5.29 -14.39 15.83
C ASN A 123 -4.27 -13.48 15.13
N GLU A 124 -4.45 -13.23 13.84
CA GLU A 124 -3.67 -12.29 13.03
C GLU A 124 -4.59 -11.18 12.47
N ARG A 125 -4.08 -9.95 12.43
CA ARG A 125 -4.82 -8.79 11.90
C ARG A 125 -5.00 -8.89 10.38
N VAL A 126 -6.17 -8.52 9.88
CA VAL A 126 -6.37 -8.26 8.45
C VAL A 126 -5.61 -6.98 8.07
N ASN A 127 -4.56 -7.12 7.27
CA ASN A 127 -3.67 -6.02 6.94
C ASN A 127 -3.91 -5.42 5.56
N TYR A 128 -4.49 -6.17 4.62
CA TYR A 128 -4.77 -5.65 3.28
C TYR A 128 -6.19 -5.98 2.83
N GLY A 129 -6.80 -5.06 2.08
CA GLY A 129 -8.03 -5.28 1.32
C GLY A 129 -7.72 -5.34 -0.17
N CYS A 130 -8.37 -6.25 -0.89
CA CYS A 130 -8.08 -6.52 -2.30
C CYS A 130 -9.23 -6.11 -3.22
N THR A 131 -8.93 -5.87 -4.49
CA THR A 131 -9.91 -5.45 -5.51
C THR A 131 -11.00 -6.50 -5.82
N ASN A 132 -10.78 -7.75 -5.43
CA ASN A 132 -11.74 -8.87 -5.56
C ASN A 132 -12.51 -9.16 -4.25
N ASN A 133 -12.51 -8.21 -3.29
CA ASN A 133 -13.06 -8.37 -1.93
C ASN A 133 -12.34 -9.40 -1.04
N ALA A 134 -11.26 -10.03 -1.51
CA ALA A 134 -10.40 -10.82 -0.63
C ALA A 134 -9.65 -9.91 0.37
N THR A 135 -9.09 -10.54 1.39
CA THR A 135 -8.26 -9.87 2.39
C THR A 135 -6.96 -10.61 2.61
N ILE A 136 -5.90 -9.89 2.97
CA ILE A 136 -4.63 -10.51 3.39
C ILE A 136 -4.50 -10.38 4.90
N VAL A 137 -4.26 -11.52 5.54
CA VAL A 137 -4.02 -11.63 6.99
C VAL A 137 -2.52 -11.58 7.25
N GLY A 138 -2.09 -10.71 8.17
CA GLY A 138 -0.68 -10.54 8.51
C GLY A 138 0.15 -9.82 7.45
N LEU A 139 1.47 -9.87 7.60
CA LEU A 139 2.43 -9.27 6.66
C LEU A 139 2.84 -10.30 5.60
N PRO A 140 3.23 -9.87 4.38
CA PRO A 140 3.85 -10.76 3.41
C PRO A 140 5.11 -11.43 4.00
N THR A 141 5.25 -12.73 3.74
CA THR A 141 6.50 -13.45 4.02
C THR A 141 7.49 -13.15 2.90
N GLN A 142 8.59 -12.48 3.24
CA GLN A 142 9.60 -12.04 2.27
C GLN A 142 10.54 -13.19 1.86
N GLY A 143 11.04 -13.13 0.63
CA GLY A 143 12.00 -14.10 0.08
C GLY A 143 12.33 -13.78 -1.38
N THR A 144 12.88 -14.76 -2.12
CA THR A 144 12.99 -14.63 -3.59
C THR A 144 11.60 -14.58 -4.24
N VAL A 145 10.68 -15.40 -3.73
CA VAL A 145 9.26 -15.37 -4.04
C VAL A 145 8.53 -15.09 -2.73
N TRP A 146 7.83 -13.98 -2.67
CA TRP A 146 7.05 -13.57 -1.50
C TRP A 146 5.72 -14.30 -1.49
N THR A 147 5.19 -14.54 -0.30
CA THR A 147 3.89 -15.17 -0.12
C THR A 147 3.02 -14.41 0.87
N VAL A 148 1.72 -14.59 0.76
CA VAL A 148 0.70 -13.99 1.63
C VAL A 148 -0.36 -15.01 2.01
N LYS A 149 -1.04 -14.76 3.13
CA LYS A 149 -2.20 -15.52 3.61
C LYS A 149 -3.47 -14.81 3.15
N GLU A 150 -4.00 -15.22 2.02
CA GLU A 150 -5.20 -14.65 1.40
C GLU A 150 -6.46 -15.35 1.90
N VAL A 151 -7.41 -14.59 2.42
CA VAL A 151 -8.76 -15.04 2.73
C VAL A 151 -9.69 -14.52 1.65
N LEU A 152 -10.13 -15.42 0.77
CA LEU A 152 -11.06 -15.11 -0.31
C LEU A 152 -12.44 -14.71 0.24
N ASP A 153 -13.19 -13.95 -0.55
CA ASP A 153 -14.54 -13.52 -0.18
C ASP A 153 -15.44 -14.73 0.17
N GLY A 154 -16.15 -14.63 1.29
CA GLY A 154 -16.98 -15.71 1.84
C GLY A 154 -16.22 -16.89 2.46
N GLN A 155 -14.88 -16.90 2.46
CA GLN A 155 -14.06 -17.94 3.10
C GLN A 155 -13.61 -17.52 4.51
N THR A 156 -13.31 -18.51 5.35
CA THR A 156 -12.82 -18.30 6.73
C THR A 156 -11.40 -18.81 6.95
N GLN A 157 -10.86 -19.56 6.00
CA GLN A 157 -9.51 -20.10 6.06
C GLN A 157 -8.61 -19.43 5.03
N PRO A 158 -7.41 -18.96 5.44
CA PRO A 158 -6.47 -18.39 4.50
C PRO A 158 -5.84 -19.45 3.62
N VAL A 159 -5.62 -19.10 2.35
CA VAL A 159 -4.82 -19.84 1.39
C VAL A 159 -3.49 -19.10 1.22
N VAL A 160 -2.39 -19.84 1.13
CA VAL A 160 -1.09 -19.25 0.82
C VAL A 160 -0.97 -19.05 -0.69
N THR A 161 -0.80 -17.80 -1.12
CA THR A 161 -0.54 -17.46 -2.52
C THR A 161 0.76 -16.67 -2.66
N THR A 162 1.33 -16.66 -3.86
CA THR A 162 2.54 -15.88 -4.16
C THR A 162 2.18 -14.42 -4.46
N VAL A 163 3.16 -13.54 -4.35
CA VAL A 163 3.05 -12.13 -4.75
C VAL A 163 3.97 -11.88 -5.93
N VAL A 164 3.46 -11.26 -7.00
CA VAL A 164 4.27 -11.00 -8.20
C VAL A 164 5.01 -9.67 -8.12
N HIS A 165 4.43 -8.66 -7.47
CA HIS A 165 5.01 -7.33 -7.33
C HIS A 165 4.55 -6.69 -6.02
N VAL A 166 5.48 -6.04 -5.32
CA VAL A 166 5.20 -5.20 -4.16
C VAL A 166 5.70 -3.78 -4.37
N TRP A 167 4.95 -2.81 -3.86
CA TRP A 167 5.36 -1.42 -3.82
C TRP A 167 5.46 -0.93 -2.38
N PHE A 168 6.63 -0.39 -2.08
CA PHE A 168 6.89 0.40 -0.91
C PHE A 168 6.48 1.83 -1.14
#